data_AF-A0A356NNX3-F1
#
_entry.id   AF-A0A356NNX3-F1
#
_cell.length_a   1.000
_cell.length_b   1.000
_cell.length_c   1.000
_cell.angle_alpha   90.00
_cell.angle_beta   90.00
_cell.angle_gamma   90.00
#
_symmetry.space_group_name_H-M   'P 1'
#
loop_
_entity.id
_entity.type
_entity.pdbx_description
1 polymer ?
#
loop_
_entity_poly.entity_id
_entity_poly.type
_entity_poly.pdbx_seq_one_letter_code
_entity_poly.pdbx_strand_id
1 'polypeptide(L)'
;MQAAPDVGLTPSQTSKPWSLSANLRGFYDDNITTAPNAIAEDSVGIEFSPAISLNLLKDQTYLGLGYEYKLRWFEDRDPDNSDHSHRFSLDLTHDFNENMSVDLGDEFVIAQEPEVLEPTGASRLRSNMDAIRNRAHVNFTTQLSRTYSLMAGYRNDLYNYDQSGAGSFSALL
;
A
#
# COMPACT_ATOMS: atom_id res chain seq x y z
N MET A 1 33.93 -9.17 -8.73
CA MET A 1 33.00 -8.67 -7.70
C MET A 1 31.76 -8.22 -8.44
N GLN A 2 30.63 -8.87 -8.22
CA GLN A 2 29.34 -8.51 -8.84
C GLN A 2 28.72 -7.40 -7.98
N ALA A 3 28.13 -6.38 -8.62
CA ALA A 3 27.56 -5.23 -7.93
C ALA A 3 26.22 -5.61 -7.30
N ALA A 4 25.94 -5.05 -6.12
CA ALA A 4 24.64 -5.18 -5.46
C ALA A 4 23.51 -4.61 -6.34
N PRO A 5 22.28 -5.13 -6.22
CA PRO A 5 21.13 -4.61 -6.96
C PRO A 5 20.95 -3.11 -6.75
N ASP A 6 20.72 -2.36 -7.84
CA ASP A 6 20.50 -0.90 -7.81
C ASP A 6 19.05 -0.59 -7.40
N VAL A 7 18.82 -0.63 -6.09
CA VAL A 7 17.49 -0.43 -5.48
C VAL A 7 17.27 1.01 -4.98
N GLY A 8 18.14 1.96 -5.35
CA GLY A 8 17.93 3.38 -5.03
C GLY A 8 17.90 3.72 -3.52
N LEU A 9 18.51 2.89 -2.67
CA LEU A 9 18.54 3.11 -1.22
C LEU A 9 19.36 4.36 -0.86
N THR A 10 18.87 5.12 0.11
CA THR A 10 19.59 6.26 0.67
C THR A 10 20.78 5.80 1.53
N PRO A 11 21.85 6.61 1.69
CA PRO A 11 23.02 6.23 2.49
C PRO A 11 22.69 5.83 3.94
N SER A 12 21.64 6.41 4.54
CA SER A 12 21.17 6.05 5.88
C SER A 12 20.57 4.65 5.93
N GLN A 13 19.81 4.25 4.91
CA GLN A 13 19.22 2.91 4.76
C GLN A 13 20.29 1.83 4.50
N THR A 14 21.42 2.20 3.90
CA THR A 14 22.57 1.28 3.76
C THR A 14 23.36 1.14 5.07
N SER A 15 23.37 2.16 5.92
CA SER A 15 24.12 2.16 7.21
C SER A 15 23.38 1.46 8.34
N LYS A 16 22.05 1.51 8.33
CA LYS A 16 21.18 0.81 9.28
C LYS A 16 20.12 0.09 8.46
N PRO A 17 20.01 -1.25 8.60
CA PRO A 17 19.07 -2.02 7.81
C PRO A 17 17.62 -1.79 8.24
N TRP A 18 17.34 -0.89 9.18
CA TRP A 18 15.98 -0.60 9.64
C TRP A 18 15.76 0.90 9.77
N SER A 19 14.51 1.32 9.61
CA SER A 19 14.05 2.67 9.89
C SER A 19 12.71 2.66 10.59
N LEU A 20 12.52 3.63 11.48
CA LEU A 20 11.26 3.92 12.15
C LEU A 20 10.87 5.36 11.78
N SER A 21 9.61 5.56 11.41
CA SER A 21 9.04 6.87 11.11
C SER A 21 7.66 7.00 11.74
N ALA A 22 7.21 8.24 11.90
CA ALA A 22 5.83 8.53 12.27
C ALA A 22 5.40 9.83 11.60
N ASN A 23 4.20 9.82 11.03
CA ASN A 23 3.56 11.00 10.47
C ASN A 23 2.38 11.43 11.36
N LEU A 24 2.22 12.74 11.56
CA LEU A 24 1.06 13.33 12.20
C LEU A 24 0.54 14.45 11.30
N ARG A 25 -0.73 14.36 10.88
CA ARG A 25 -1.37 15.30 9.96
C ARG A 25 -2.73 15.72 10.50
N GLY A 26 -3.02 17.02 10.47
CA GLY A 26 -4.38 17.53 10.61
C GLY A 26 -5.08 17.61 9.25
N PHE A 27 -6.39 17.40 9.21
CA PHE A 27 -7.20 17.57 8.01
C PHE A 27 -8.58 18.15 8.33
N TYR A 28 -9.23 18.67 7.30
CA TYR A 28 -10.64 19.06 7.30
C TYR A 28 -11.29 18.32 6.14
N ASP A 29 -12.47 17.76 6.39
CA ASP A 29 -13.29 17.03 5.43
C ASP A 29 -14.68 17.66 5.46
N ASP A 30 -15.12 18.20 4.33
CA ASP A 30 -16.41 18.89 4.20
C ASP A 30 -17.59 17.92 4.09
N ASN A 31 -17.32 16.60 3.98
CA ASN A 31 -18.34 15.58 3.84
C ASN A 31 -17.85 14.18 4.25
N ILE A 32 -17.69 13.98 5.56
CA ILE A 32 -17.18 12.70 6.11
C ILE A 32 -18.10 11.50 5.82
N THR A 33 -19.39 11.76 5.56
CA THR A 33 -20.41 10.74 5.31
C THR A 33 -20.55 10.38 3.84
N THR A 34 -19.84 11.09 2.94
CA THR A 34 -20.00 10.98 1.47
C THR A 34 -21.46 11.18 1.03
N ALA A 35 -22.24 11.92 1.81
CA ALA A 35 -23.67 12.10 1.61
C ALA A 35 -23.96 13.31 0.70
N PRO A 36 -25.16 13.45 0.11
CA PRO A 36 -25.54 14.68 -0.58
C PRO A 36 -25.40 15.91 0.32
N ASN A 37 -24.93 17.04 -0.21
CA ASN A 37 -24.62 18.27 0.55
C ASN A 37 -25.69 18.73 1.55
N ALA A 38 -26.97 18.40 1.31
CA ALA A 38 -28.07 18.77 2.21
C ALA A 38 -28.06 18.02 3.56
N ILE A 39 -27.33 16.90 3.64
CA ILE A 39 -27.18 16.05 4.84
C ILE A 39 -25.71 15.67 5.07
N ALA A 40 -24.78 16.38 4.41
CA ALA A 40 -23.35 16.21 4.62
C ALA A 40 -22.98 16.75 6.01
N GLU A 41 -22.06 16.07 6.66
CA GLU A 41 -21.46 16.50 7.92
C GLU A 41 -19.99 16.80 7.62
N ASP A 42 -19.53 17.98 8.04
CA ASP A 42 -18.12 18.32 8.00
C ASP A 42 -17.45 17.91 9.31
N SER A 43 -16.14 17.70 9.26
CA SER A 43 -15.34 17.39 10.44
C SER A 43 -13.91 17.84 10.23
N VAL A 44 -13.29 18.27 11.33
CA VAL A 44 -11.83 18.25 11.43
C VAL A 44 -11.36 16.89 11.92
N GLY A 45 -10.12 16.54 11.61
CA GLY A 45 -9.56 15.26 12.01
C GLY A 45 -8.05 15.25 12.08
N ILE A 46 -7.54 14.15 12.64
CA ILE A 46 -6.11 13.90 12.82
C ILE A 46 -5.79 12.53 12.24
N GLU A 47 -4.73 12.45 11.44
CA GLU A 47 -4.13 11.22 10.97
C GLU A 47 -2.80 10.99 11.69
N PHE A 48 -2.63 9.81 12.29
CA PHE A 48 -1.37 9.35 12.87
C PHE A 48 -0.94 8.07 12.17
N SER A 49 0.26 8.06 11.60
CA SER A 49 0.77 6.93 10.81
C SER A 49 2.22 6.58 11.17
N PRO A 50 2.46 5.73 12.19
CA PRO A 50 3.77 5.15 12.46
C PRO A 50 4.09 4.03 11.46
N ALA A 51 5.34 3.95 11.05
CA ALA A 51 5.84 2.92 10.15
C ALA A 51 7.23 2.43 10.55
N ILE A 52 7.47 1.14 10.30
CA ILE A 52 8.77 0.51 10.44
C ILE A 52 9.11 -0.24 9.15
N SER A 53 10.37 -0.19 8.75
CA SER A 53 10.84 -0.95 7.60
C SER A 53 12.20 -1.57 7.86
N LEU A 54 12.47 -2.70 7.22
CA LEU A 54 13.74 -3.40 7.18
C LEU A 54 14.21 -3.48 5.72
N ASN A 55 15.46 -3.10 5.46
CA ASN A 55 16.11 -3.11 4.16
C ASN A 55 17.44 -3.88 4.30
N LEU A 56 17.49 -5.09 3.76
CA LEU A 56 18.68 -5.93 3.76
C LEU A 56 19.28 -5.96 2.36
N LEU A 57 20.42 -5.30 2.19
CA LEU A 57 21.18 -5.33 0.94
C LEU A 57 22.38 -6.28 1.07
N LYS A 58 22.47 -7.23 0.14
CA LYS A 58 23.60 -8.13 -0.09
C LYS A 58 24.11 -7.96 -1.52
N ASP A 59 25.22 -8.60 -1.85
CA ASP A 59 25.90 -8.49 -3.15
C ASP A 59 25.04 -8.85 -4.38
N GLN A 60 23.98 -9.66 -4.22
CA GLN A 60 23.10 -10.09 -5.31
C GLN A 60 21.63 -10.03 -4.92
N THR A 61 21.30 -9.55 -3.72
CA THR A 61 19.92 -9.67 -3.20
C THR A 61 19.59 -8.49 -2.32
N TYR A 62 18.44 -7.89 -2.60
CA TYR A 62 17.79 -6.92 -1.76
C TYR A 62 16.50 -7.53 -1.20
N LEU A 63 16.28 -7.41 0.10
CA LEU A 63 15.01 -7.72 0.76
C LEU A 63 14.54 -6.48 1.53
N GLY A 64 13.42 -5.93 1.12
CA GLY A 64 12.62 -4.94 1.82
C GLY A 64 11.43 -5.59 2.52
N LEU A 65 11.20 -5.23 3.79
CA LEU A 65 9.98 -5.53 4.53
C LEU A 65 9.46 -4.25 5.16
N GLY A 66 8.15 -4.03 5.11
CA GLY A 66 7.51 -2.83 5.66
C GLY A 66 6.24 -3.15 6.44
N TYR A 67 6.01 -2.37 7.49
CA TYR A 67 4.72 -2.30 8.17
C TYR A 67 4.38 -0.84 8.48
N GLU A 68 3.17 -0.43 8.10
CA GLU A 68 2.59 0.87 8.41
C GLU A 68 1.22 0.66 9.06
N TYR A 69 1.02 1.34 10.19
CA TYR A 69 -0.29 1.52 10.77
C TYR A 69 -0.78 2.92 10.49
N LYS A 70 -2.08 3.08 10.23
CA LYS A 70 -2.71 4.37 10.04
C LYS A 70 -3.97 4.45 10.90
N LEU A 71 -4.04 5.50 11.72
CA LEU A 71 -5.23 5.94 12.45
C LEU A 71 -5.70 7.25 11.84
N ARG A 72 -6.98 7.35 11.46
CA ARG A 72 -7.65 8.63 11.19
C ARG A 72 -8.74 8.81 12.22
N TRP A 73 -8.74 9.94 12.92
CA TRP A 73 -9.77 10.30 13.88
C TRP A 73 -10.53 11.54 13.41
N PHE A 74 -11.82 11.59 13.68
CA PHE A 74 -12.76 12.63 13.25
C PHE A 74 -13.46 13.21 14.49
N GLU A 75 -13.56 14.53 14.57
CA GLU A 75 -14.24 15.21 15.70
C GLU A 75 -15.75 14.99 15.69
N ASP A 76 -16.38 15.12 14.52
CA ASP A 76 -17.83 15.21 14.39
C ASP A 76 -18.49 13.88 13.93
N ARG A 77 -17.91 12.73 14.31
CA ARG A 77 -18.32 11.40 13.81
C ARG A 77 -18.66 10.38 14.91
N ASP A 78 -19.84 10.45 15.52
CA ASP A 78 -20.29 9.47 16.54
C ASP A 78 -21.29 8.42 15.98
N PRO A 79 -21.25 7.14 16.42
CA PRO A 79 -20.42 6.53 17.46
C PRO A 79 -19.12 5.87 16.99
N ASP A 80 -18.68 6.09 15.74
CA ASP A 80 -17.52 5.43 15.14
C ASP A 80 -16.53 6.46 14.63
N ASN A 81 -15.79 7.14 15.52
CA ASN A 81 -15.01 8.33 15.19
C ASN A 81 -13.59 8.08 14.67
N SER A 82 -13.20 6.83 14.42
CA SER A 82 -11.86 6.50 13.95
C SER A 82 -11.80 5.39 12.91
N ASP A 83 -10.94 5.56 11.90
CA ASP A 83 -10.60 4.52 10.93
C ASP A 83 -9.19 3.97 11.18
N HIS A 84 -9.05 2.66 11.02
CA HIS A 84 -7.80 1.94 11.17
C HIS A 84 -7.38 1.27 9.85
N SER A 85 -6.09 1.33 9.54
CA SER A 85 -5.51 0.58 8.42
C SER A 85 -4.14 0.00 8.77
N HIS A 86 -3.87 -1.19 8.27
CA HIS A 86 -2.62 -1.91 8.36
C HIS A 86 -2.12 -2.22 6.96
N ARG A 87 -0.88 -1.82 6.64
CA ARG A 87 -0.21 -2.12 5.38
C ARG A 87 1.06 -2.90 5.66
N PHE A 88 1.22 -4.02 4.98
CA PHE A 88 2.42 -4.83 4.96
C PHE A 88 3.00 -4.81 3.55
N SER A 89 4.31 -4.66 3.44
CA SER A 89 5.01 -4.72 2.15
C SER A 89 6.19 -5.68 2.21
N LEU A 90 6.42 -6.35 1.09
CA LEU A 90 7.60 -7.16 0.83
C LEU A 90 8.13 -6.81 -0.55
N ASP A 91 9.43 -6.55 -0.62
CA ASP A 91 10.16 -6.25 -1.86
C ASP A 91 11.38 -7.16 -1.90
N LEU A 92 11.55 -7.92 -2.98
CA LEU A 92 12.67 -8.82 -3.17
C LEU A 92 13.23 -8.66 -4.57
N THR A 93 14.46 -8.17 -4.66
CA THR A 93 15.21 -8.14 -5.93
C THR A 93 16.38 -9.09 -5.81
N HIS A 94 16.56 -9.98 -6.79
CA HIS A 94 17.69 -10.90 -6.84
C HIS A 94 18.33 -10.89 -8.23
N ASP A 95 19.60 -10.55 -8.29
CA ASP A 95 20.43 -10.60 -9.49
C ASP A 95 21.13 -11.97 -9.55
N PHE A 96 20.64 -12.86 -10.41
CA PHE A 96 21.28 -14.16 -10.62
C PHE A 96 22.67 -14.00 -11.24
N ASN A 97 22.81 -12.99 -12.10
CA ASN A 97 24.05 -12.55 -12.71
C ASN A 97 23.87 -11.13 -13.29
N GLU A 98 24.91 -10.60 -13.92
CA GLU A 98 24.97 -9.28 -14.55
C GLU A 98 23.91 -9.04 -15.65
N ASN A 99 23.31 -10.11 -16.18
CA ASN A 99 22.36 -10.07 -17.29
C ASN A 99 20.98 -10.63 -16.91
N MET A 100 20.75 -11.05 -15.66
CA MET A 100 19.51 -11.72 -15.26
C MET A 100 19.11 -11.35 -13.84
N SER A 101 17.91 -10.82 -13.69
CA SER A 101 17.34 -10.45 -12.40
C SER A 101 15.88 -10.86 -12.29
N VAL A 102 15.45 -11.06 -11.05
CA VAL A 102 14.05 -11.18 -10.67
C VAL A 102 13.72 -10.12 -9.64
N ASP A 103 12.53 -9.56 -9.79
CA ASP A 103 11.91 -8.61 -8.88
C ASP A 103 10.55 -9.17 -8.46
N LEU A 104 10.30 -9.23 -7.16
CA LEU A 104 9.05 -9.68 -6.57
C LEU A 104 8.60 -8.63 -5.57
N GLY A 105 7.35 -8.19 -5.69
CA GLY A 105 6.72 -7.32 -4.72
C GLY A 105 5.39 -7.90 -4.22
N ASP A 106 5.08 -7.66 -2.96
CA ASP A 106 3.79 -7.94 -2.36
C ASP A 106 3.37 -6.76 -1.47
N GLU A 107 2.12 -6.33 -1.60
CA GLU A 107 1.49 -5.38 -0.69
C GLU A 107 0.17 -5.96 -0.19
N PHE A 108 0.05 -6.09 1.13
CA PHE A 108 -1.16 -6.54 1.80
C PHE A 108 -1.72 -5.43 2.67
N VAL A 109 -2.97 -5.05 2.42
CA VAL A 109 -3.66 -3.97 3.13
C VAL A 109 -4.93 -4.52 3.78
N ILE A 110 -5.10 -4.23 5.06
CA ILE A 110 -6.38 -4.30 5.77
C ILE A 110 -6.79 -2.86 6.04
N ALA A 111 -7.95 -2.43 5.56
CA ALA A 111 -8.42 -1.07 5.79
C ALA A 111 -9.91 -1.06 6.06
N GLN A 112 -10.31 -0.26 7.04
CA GLN A 112 -11.67 0.26 7.12
C GLN A 112 -11.75 1.36 6.06
N GLU A 113 -12.66 1.19 5.09
CA GLU A 113 -13.15 2.24 4.17
C GLU A 113 -12.40 2.50 2.84
N PRO A 114 -13.15 2.87 1.77
CA PRO A 114 -12.70 2.81 0.38
C PRO A 114 -11.80 3.99 -0.05
N GLU A 115 -11.66 5.05 0.75
CA GLU A 115 -10.82 6.21 0.40
C GLU A 115 -9.36 5.80 0.14
N VAL A 116 -8.92 4.65 0.69
CA VAL A 116 -7.57 4.12 0.49
C VAL A 116 -7.47 3.20 -0.75
N LEU A 117 -8.60 2.74 -1.31
CA LEU A 117 -8.60 1.66 -2.28
C LEU A 117 -8.99 2.06 -3.71
N GLU A 118 -9.84 3.08 -3.95
CA GLU A 118 -10.16 3.59 -5.32
C GLU A 118 -10.62 5.08 -5.35
N PRO A 119 -10.12 5.93 -6.28
CA PRO A 119 -10.63 7.29 -6.51
C PRO A 119 -11.86 7.39 -7.43
N THR A 120 -12.41 6.28 -7.94
CA THR A 120 -13.37 6.28 -9.06
C THR A 120 -14.64 5.49 -8.79
N GLY A 121 -15.63 6.10 -8.11
CA GLY A 121 -17.04 5.75 -8.35
C GLY A 121 -17.94 5.52 -7.13
N ALA A 122 -18.67 6.58 -6.75
CA ALA A 122 -20.03 6.61 -6.22
C ALA A 122 -20.58 5.40 -5.42
N SER A 123 -20.23 5.31 -4.14
CA SER A 123 -21.24 4.98 -3.11
C SER A 123 -21.78 6.30 -2.54
N ARG A 124 -23.11 6.40 -2.35
CA ARG A 124 -23.81 7.62 -1.88
C ARG A 124 -23.97 7.70 -0.36
N LEU A 125 -23.52 6.68 0.37
CA LEU A 125 -23.50 6.61 1.82
C LEU A 125 -22.26 5.81 2.23
N ARG A 126 -21.52 6.33 3.21
CA ARG A 126 -20.49 5.59 3.93
C ARG A 126 -21.12 4.31 4.50
N SER A 127 -20.60 3.16 4.11
CA SER A 127 -21.05 1.82 4.51
C SER A 127 -19.80 1.08 4.97
N ASN A 128 -19.90 0.25 6.02
CA ASN A 128 -18.79 -0.60 6.49
C ASN A 128 -18.15 -1.34 5.30
N MET A 129 -17.09 -0.75 4.76
CA MET A 129 -16.38 -1.17 3.56
C MET A 129 -14.99 -1.63 3.97
N ASP A 130 -14.96 -2.42 5.03
CA ASP A 130 -13.78 -3.13 5.48
C ASP A 130 -13.35 -4.04 4.34
N ALA A 131 -12.08 -3.93 4.00
CA ALA A 131 -11.54 -4.63 2.85
C ALA A 131 -10.13 -5.11 3.11
N ILE A 132 -9.86 -6.26 2.50
CA ILE A 132 -8.53 -6.78 2.34
C ILE A 132 -8.14 -6.62 0.87
N ARG A 133 -6.96 -6.06 0.64
CA ARG A 133 -6.33 -6.01 -0.68
C ARG A 133 -4.98 -6.71 -0.61
N ASN A 134 -4.71 -7.60 -1.57
CA ASN A 134 -3.38 -8.10 -1.83
C ASN A 134 -2.98 -7.75 -3.26
N ARG A 135 -1.81 -7.15 -3.44
CA ARG A 135 -1.19 -6.92 -4.75
C ARG A 135 0.15 -7.58 -4.76
N ALA A 136 0.31 -8.60 -5.60
CA ALA A 136 1.55 -9.32 -5.78
C ALA A 136 2.03 -9.20 -7.22
N HIS A 137 3.33 -9.01 -7.42
CA HIS A 137 3.94 -9.07 -8.74
C HIS A 137 5.24 -9.86 -8.75
N VAL A 138 5.57 -10.38 -9.91
CA VAL A 138 6.88 -10.94 -10.23
C VAL A 138 7.29 -10.48 -11.62
N ASN A 139 8.50 -9.96 -11.73
CA ASN A 139 9.11 -9.51 -12.96
C ASN A 139 10.45 -10.23 -13.13
N PHE A 140 10.66 -10.83 -14.29
CA PHE A 140 11.94 -11.38 -14.70
C PHE A 140 12.50 -10.53 -15.83
N THR A 141 13.75 -10.09 -15.69
CA THR A 141 14.45 -9.31 -16.69
C THR A 141 15.73 -10.02 -17.11
N THR A 142 15.96 -10.12 -18.42
CA THR A 142 17.23 -10.61 -18.95
C THR A 142 17.78 -9.73 -20.07
N GLN A 143 19.08 -9.44 -20.02
CA GLN A 143 19.79 -8.75 -21.08
C GLN A 143 20.33 -9.77 -22.10
N LEU A 144 19.73 -9.78 -23.29
CA LEU A 144 20.10 -10.66 -24.40
C LEU A 144 21.36 -10.16 -25.14
N SER A 145 21.55 -8.84 -25.20
CA SER A 145 22.74 -8.18 -25.75
C SER A 145 22.93 -6.79 -25.12
N ARG A 146 24.02 -6.10 -25.47
CA ARG A 146 24.28 -4.72 -24.99
C ARG A 146 23.16 -3.71 -25.31
N THR A 147 22.28 -4.02 -26.27
CA THR A 147 21.20 -3.14 -26.72
C THR A 147 19.81 -3.76 -26.61
N TYR A 148 19.71 -5.05 -26.28
CA TYR A 148 18.43 -5.75 -26.19
C TYR A 148 18.24 -6.42 -24.83
N SER A 149 17.10 -6.12 -24.20
CA SER A 149 16.63 -6.78 -22.99
C SER A 149 15.23 -7.33 -23.21
N LEU A 150 14.93 -8.43 -22.54
CA LEU A 150 13.62 -9.05 -22.49
C LEU A 150 13.10 -8.97 -21.05
N MET A 151 11.83 -8.60 -20.90
CA MET A 151 11.14 -8.57 -19.61
C MET A 151 9.87 -9.40 -19.71
N ALA A 152 9.64 -10.26 -18.72
CA ALA A 152 8.40 -11.00 -18.54
C ALA A 152 7.87 -10.71 -17.14
N GLY A 153 6.61 -10.32 -17.03
CA GLY A 153 6.00 -9.95 -15.76
C GLY A 153 4.62 -10.56 -15.56
N TYR A 154 4.26 -10.82 -14.31
CA TYR A 154 2.92 -11.19 -13.88
C TYR A 154 2.54 -10.38 -12.65
N ARG A 155 1.30 -9.89 -12.60
CA ARG A 155 0.73 -9.21 -11.45
C ARG A 155 -0.63 -9.80 -11.12
N ASN A 156 -0.89 -10.03 -9.84
CA ASN A 156 -2.19 -10.39 -9.31
C ASN A 156 -2.65 -9.29 -8.35
N ASP A 157 -3.91 -8.89 -8.49
CA ASP A 157 -4.59 -7.97 -7.59
C ASP A 157 -5.84 -8.68 -7.07
N LEU A 158 -5.91 -8.88 -5.76
CA LEU A 158 -7.04 -9.50 -5.07
C LEU A 158 -7.69 -8.48 -4.14
N TYR A 159 -9.00 -8.35 -4.24
CA TYR A 159 -9.82 -7.51 -3.40
C TYR A 159 -10.91 -8.36 -2.76
N ASN A 160 -11.11 -8.20 -1.46
CA ASN A 160 -12.22 -8.79 -0.74
C ASN A 160 -12.85 -7.74 0.16
N TYR A 161 -14.13 -7.45 -0.05
CA TYR A 161 -14.91 -6.50 0.72
C TYR A 161 -15.85 -7.26 1.67
N ASP A 162 -15.93 -6.85 2.94
CA ASP A 162 -16.74 -7.54 3.95
C ASP A 162 -18.25 -7.36 3.78
N GLN A 163 -18.68 -6.44 2.92
CA GLN A 163 -20.09 -6.27 2.58
C GLN A 163 -20.66 -7.52 1.88
N SER A 164 -21.89 -7.90 2.26
CA SER A 164 -22.65 -8.94 1.58
C SER A 164 -24.07 -8.45 1.25
N GLY A 165 -24.63 -8.88 0.11
CA GLY A 165 -26.01 -8.57 -0.29
C GLY A 165 -26.15 -7.83 -1.64
N ALA A 166 -27.41 -7.62 -2.06
CA ALA A 166 -27.71 -6.93 -3.32
C ALA A 166 -27.31 -5.44 -3.24
N GLY A 167 -26.44 -5.00 -4.15
CA GLY A 167 -25.89 -3.63 -4.16
C GLY A 167 -24.52 -3.48 -3.48
N SER A 168 -23.90 -4.57 -3.03
CA SER A 168 -22.54 -4.57 -2.49
C SER A 168 -21.46 -4.58 -3.57
N PHE A 169 -20.29 -3.97 -3.28
CA PHE A 169 -19.10 -4.07 -4.12
C PHE A 169 -18.57 -5.51 -4.27
N SER A 170 -18.83 -6.39 -3.31
CA SER A 170 -18.47 -7.82 -3.41
C SER A 170 -19.26 -8.55 -4.52
N ALA A 171 -20.39 -7.99 -4.97
CA ALA A 171 -21.19 -8.53 -6.06
C ALA A 171 -20.75 -8.03 -7.46
N LEU A 172 -19.75 -7.15 -7.53
CA LEU A 172 -19.22 -6.57 -8.77
C LEU A 172 -17.87 -7.17 -9.21
N LEU A 173 -17.28 -8.03 -8.38
CA LEU A 173 -16.07 -8.82 -8.64
C LEU A 173 -16.42 -10.23 -9.12
#